data_AF-A0A512DFP5-F1
#
_entry.id   AF-A0A512DFP5-F1
#
_cell.length_a   1.000
_cell.length_b   1.000
_cell.length_c   1.000
_cell.angle_alpha   90.00
_cell.angle_beta   90.00
_cell.angle_gamma   90.00
#
_symmetry.space_group_name_H-M   'P 1'
#
loop_
_entity.id
_entity.type
_entity.pdbx_description
1 polymer ?
#
loop_
_entity_poly.entity_id
_entity_poly.type
_entity_poly.pdbx_seq_one_letter_code
_entity_poly.pdbx_strand_id
1 'polypeptide(L)'
;MITKIPFSGLEAIAAKLRATDSQLRAGYEQLTGELRSTMAEWGDDTDSRAAYDQFKTRCDRAFLEMADALAKIPVAVEQVRTTSIETERANAATFQ
;
A
#
# COMPACT_ATOMS: atom_id res chain seq x y z
N MET A 1 -26.01 12.80 -7.22
CA MET A 1 -25.38 13.54 -6.10
C MET A 1 -24.00 12.92 -5.91
N ILE A 2 -22.94 13.54 -6.44
CA ILE A 2 -21.57 13.03 -6.28
C ILE A 2 -21.15 13.40 -4.86
N THR A 3 -21.02 12.40 -3.99
CA THR A 3 -20.58 12.58 -2.60
C THR A 3 -19.15 13.11 -2.64
N LYS A 4 -18.96 14.42 -2.45
CA LYS A 4 -17.64 15.02 -2.31
C LYS A 4 -17.00 14.43 -1.06
N ILE A 5 -16.02 13.53 -1.23
CA ILE A 5 -15.16 13.12 -0.13
C ILE A 5 -14.32 14.36 0.23
N PRO A 6 -14.40 14.88 1.46
CA PRO A 6 -13.58 16.01 1.86
C PRO A 6 -12.10 15.60 1.78
N PHE A 7 -11.23 16.54 1.43
CA PHE A 7 -9.80 16.27 1.23
C PHE A 7 -9.14 15.62 2.47
N SER A 8 -9.54 16.05 3.67
CA SER A 8 -9.15 15.42 4.94
C SER A 8 -9.53 13.94 5.04
N GLY A 9 -10.62 13.52 4.38
CA GLY A 9 -11.02 12.14 4.26
C GLY A 9 -10.09 11.32 3.35
N LEU A 10 -9.59 11.92 2.26
CA LEU A 10 -8.62 11.27 1.38
C LEU A 10 -7.26 11.10 2.07
N GLU A 11 -6.79 12.12 2.80
CA GLU A 11 -5.57 12.03 3.60
C GLU A 11 -5.68 10.98 4.72
N ALA A 12 -6.84 10.91 5.39
CA ALA A 12 -7.09 9.90 6.42
C ALA A 12 -7.08 8.47 5.85
N ILE A 13 -7.62 8.26 4.65
CA ILE A 13 -7.56 6.96 3.96
C ILE A 13 -6.11 6.62 3.59
N ALA A 14 -5.35 7.57 3.05
CA ALA A 14 -3.94 7.37 2.73
C ALA A 14 -3.10 7.01 3.98
N ALA A 15 -3.35 7.69 5.10
CA ALA A 15 -2.69 7.39 6.37
C ALA A 15 -3.05 5.99 6.89
N LYS A 16 -4.32 5.60 6.83
CA LYS A 16 -4.77 4.23 7.18
C LYS A 16 -4.10 3.19 6.32
N LEU A 17 -4.05 3.39 5.00
CA LEU A 17 -3.42 2.46 4.07
C LEU A 17 -1.93 2.26 4.35
N ARG A 18 -1.18 3.34 4.64
CA ARG A 18 0.23 3.24 5.07
C ARG A 18 0.40 2.50 6.39
N ALA A 19 -0.48 2.75 7.35
CA ALA A 19 -0.45 2.05 8.64
C ALA A 19 -0.71 0.55 8.47
N THR A 20 -1.69 0.18 7.64
CA THR A 20 -2.00 -1.22 7.31
C THR A 20 -0.82 -1.90 6.59
N ASP A 21 -0.19 -1.24 5.63
CA ASP A 21 1.01 -1.77 4.95
C ASP A 21 2.16 -2.02 5.92
N SER A 22 2.44 -1.05 6.81
CA SER A 22 3.45 -1.21 7.85
C SER A 22 3.14 -2.38 8.78
N GLN A 23 1.88 -2.58 9.17
CA GLN A 23 1.46 -3.70 10.02
C GLN A 23 1.61 -5.04 9.31
N LEU A 24 1.20 -5.11 8.03
CA LEU A 24 1.34 -6.33 7.23
C LEU A 24 2.80 -6.71 7.01
N ARG A 25 3.66 -5.72 6.73
CA ARG A 25 5.10 -5.94 6.59
C ARG A 25 5.73 -6.45 7.88
N ALA A 26 5.41 -5.83 9.02
CA ALA A 26 5.92 -6.27 10.32
C ALA A 26 5.49 -7.70 10.66
N GLY A 27 4.20 -8.03 10.45
CA GLY A 27 3.70 -9.40 10.66
C GLY A 27 4.32 -10.42 9.72
N TYR A 28 4.59 -10.03 8.47
CA TYR A 28 5.28 -10.89 7.52
C TYR A 28 6.76 -11.11 7.86
N GLU A 29 7.48 -10.06 8.27
CA GLU A 29 8.86 -10.17 8.73
C GLU A 29 8.96 -11.10 9.94
N GLN A 30 8.02 -11.00 10.89
CA GLN A 30 7.93 -11.93 12.02
C GLN A 30 7.70 -13.38 11.54
N LEU A 31 6.68 -13.62 10.71
CA LEU A 31 6.37 -14.96 10.17
C LEU A 31 7.56 -15.56 9.43
N THR A 32 8.24 -14.77 8.58
CA THR A 32 9.42 -15.26 7.86
C THR A 32 10.60 -15.58 8.78
N GLY A 33 10.74 -14.85 9.90
CA GLY A 33 11.70 -15.14 10.95
C GLY A 33 11.43 -16.47 11.65
N GLU A 34 10.18 -16.70 12.06
CA GLU A 34 9.72 -17.95 12.70
C GLU A 34 9.88 -19.16 11.77
N LEU A 35 9.53 -18.99 10.48
CA LEU A 35 9.72 -20.02 9.46
C LEU A 35 11.21 -20.29 9.23
N ARG A 36 12.06 -19.25 9.17
CA ARG A 36 13.50 -19.44 8.97
C ARG A 36 14.16 -20.18 10.13
N SER A 37 13.74 -19.91 11.37
CA SER A 37 14.28 -20.63 12.54
C SER A 37 13.90 -22.11 12.54
N THR A 38 12.71 -22.46 12.05
CA THR A 38 12.24 -23.85 11.96
C THR A 38 12.78 -24.57 10.73
N MET A 39 13.07 -23.86 9.63
CA MET A 39 13.66 -24.44 8.42
C MET A 39 15.05 -25.02 8.60
N ALA A 40 15.83 -24.56 9.59
CA ALA A 40 17.11 -25.17 9.94
C ALA A 40 16.95 -26.65 10.34
N GLU A 41 15.78 -27.03 10.84
CA GLU A 41 15.45 -28.41 11.23
C GLU A 41 14.99 -29.27 10.04
N TRP A 42 14.70 -28.66 8.88
CA TRP A 42 14.14 -29.37 7.73
C TRP A 42 15.21 -29.98 6.82
N GLY A 43 16.48 -29.58 6.95
CA GLY A 43 17.57 -30.05 6.10
C GLY A 43 17.62 -29.38 4.71
N ASP A 44 18.75 -29.55 4.01
CA ASP A 44 18.96 -29.02 2.64
C ASP A 44 18.22 -29.87 1.59
N ASP A 45 17.87 -29.26 0.45
CA ASP A 45 17.19 -29.90 -0.70
C ASP A 45 15.84 -30.58 -0.43
N THR A 46 15.10 -30.12 0.58
CA THR A 46 13.72 -30.58 0.80
C THR A 46 12.70 -29.79 -0.03
N ASP A 47 11.66 -30.48 -0.52
CA ASP A 47 10.51 -29.87 -1.19
C ASP A 47 9.87 -28.74 -0.35
N SER A 48 9.93 -28.87 0.98
CA SER A 48 9.46 -27.86 1.93
C SER A 48 10.22 -26.53 1.82
N ARG A 49 11.53 -26.58 1.54
CA ARG A 49 12.35 -25.37 1.37
C ARG A 49 12.05 -24.67 0.04
N ALA A 50 11.94 -25.44 -1.03
CA ALA A 50 11.51 -24.91 -2.33
C ALA A 50 10.11 -24.26 -2.25
N ALA A 51 9.17 -24.89 -1.53
CA ALA A 51 7.84 -24.35 -1.30
C ALA A 51 7.88 -23.04 -0.49
N TYR A 52 8.71 -22.96 0.55
CA TYR A 52 8.92 -21.73 1.31
C TYR A 52 9.51 -20.61 0.45
N ASP A 53 10.54 -20.87 -0.34
CA ASP A 53 11.19 -19.86 -1.17
C ASP A 53 10.23 -19.29 -2.23
N GLN A 54 9.37 -20.14 -2.79
CA GLN A 54 8.30 -19.72 -3.70
C GLN A 54 7.25 -18.86 -2.99
N PHE A 55 6.80 -19.29 -1.80
CA PHE A 55 5.86 -18.51 -0.98
C PHE A 55 6.46 -17.14 -0.65
N LYS A 56 7.71 -17.12 -0.18
CA LYS A 56 8.44 -15.90 0.15
C LYS A 56 8.53 -14.95 -1.04
N THR A 57 8.93 -15.46 -2.20
CA THR A 57 9.01 -14.67 -3.43
C THR A 57 7.66 -14.04 -3.81
N ARG A 58 6.56 -14.77 -3.64
CA ARG A 58 5.21 -14.24 -3.92
C ARG A 58 4.80 -13.15 -2.94
N CYS A 59 5.05 -13.33 -1.65
CA CYS A 59 4.77 -12.32 -0.64
C CYS A 59 5.62 -11.06 -0.85
N ASP A 60 6.94 -11.22 -1.07
CA ASP A 60 7.85 -10.09 -1.31
C ASP A 60 7.37 -9.27 -2.53
N ARG A 61 6.92 -9.94 -3.60
CA ARG A 61 6.33 -9.26 -4.77
C ARG A 61 5.04 -8.50 -4.42
N ALA A 62 4.13 -9.11 -3.68
CA ALA A 62 2.88 -8.46 -3.27
C ALA A 62 3.15 -7.20 -2.42
N PHE A 63 4.14 -7.24 -1.53
CA PHE A 63 4.55 -6.06 -0.76
C PHE A 63 5.14 -4.95 -1.63
N LEU A 64 5.92 -5.29 -2.65
CA LEU A 64 6.43 -4.31 -3.60
C LEU A 64 5.30 -3.65 -4.40
N GLU A 65 4.31 -4.43 -4.86
CA GLU A 65 3.14 -3.92 -5.56
C GLU A 65 2.29 -3.00 -4.66
N MET A 66 2.11 -3.37 -3.39
CA MET A 66 1.43 -2.52 -2.40
C MET A 66 2.20 -1.22 -2.17
N ALA A 67 3.51 -1.27 -1.97
CA ALA A 67 4.34 -0.09 -1.77
C ALA A 67 4.28 0.87 -2.98
N ASP A 68 4.32 0.34 -4.21
CA ASP A 68 4.17 1.13 -5.44
C ASP A 68 2.78 1.77 -5.55
N ALA A 69 1.71 1.04 -5.21
CA ALA A 69 0.37 1.60 -5.17
C ALA A 69 0.26 2.74 -4.14
N LEU A 70 0.82 2.56 -2.94
CA LEU A 70 0.81 3.57 -1.88
C LEU A 70 1.63 4.81 -2.24
N ALA A 71 2.72 4.65 -3.00
CA ALA A 71 3.52 5.77 -3.49
C ALA A 71 2.76 6.66 -4.48
N LYS A 72 1.77 6.10 -5.20
CA LYS A 72 0.93 6.84 -6.16
C LYS A 72 -0.22 7.61 -5.49
N ILE A 73 -0.65 7.20 -4.30
CA ILE A 73 -1.80 7.83 -3.61
C ILE A 73 -1.59 9.32 -3.34
N PRO A 74 -0.44 9.80 -2.81
CA PRO A 74 -0.22 11.22 -2.56
C PRO A 74 -0.31 12.07 -3.82
N VAL A 75 0.23 11.55 -4.93
CA VAL A 75 0.18 12.24 -6.24
C VAL A 75 -1.25 12.35 -6.73
N ALA A 76 -2.03 11.27 -6.64
CA ALA A 76 -3.44 11.28 -7.02
C ALA A 76 -4.27 12.23 -6.14
N VAL A 77 -4.03 12.24 -4.83
CA VAL A 77 -4.70 13.16 -3.89
C VAL A 77 -4.38 14.62 -4.22
N GLU A 78 -3.12 14.93 -4.51
CA GLU A 78 -2.68 16.27 -4.90
C GLU A 78 -3.27 16.71 -6.26
N GLN A 79 -3.34 15.81 -7.25
CA GLN A 79 -3.98 16.09 -8.54
C GLN A 79 -5.47 16.43 -8.38
N VAL A 80 -6.19 15.70 -7.53
CA VAL A 80 -7.60 15.99 -7.20
C VAL A 80 -7.73 17.36 -6.52
N ARG A 81 -6.79 17.72 -5.65
CA ARG A 81 -6.76 19.05 -5.00
C ARG A 81 -6.63 20.18 -6.01
N THR A 82 -5.62 20.11 -6.88
CA THR A 82 -5.36 21.14 -7.89
C THR A 82 -6.54 21.30 -8.85
N THR A 83 -7.07 20.18 -9.35
CA THR A 83 -8.24 20.19 -10.24
C THR A 83 -9.46 20.82 -9.59
N SER A 84 -9.68 20.56 -8.29
CA SER A 84 -10.81 21.13 -7.55
C SER A 84 -10.67 22.66 -7.38
N ILE A 85 -9.46 23.14 -7.05
CA ILE A 85 -9.18 24.58 -6.92
C ILE A 85 -9.35 25.30 -8.27
N GLU A 86 -8.85 24.72 -9.35
CA GLU A 86 -8.98 25.29 -10.70
C GLU A 86 -10.44 25.35 -11.15
N THR A 87 -11.21 24.30 -10.88
CA THR A 87 -12.66 24.26 -11.17
C THR A 87 -13.42 25.33 -10.39
N GLU A 88 -13.11 25.51 -9.11
CA GLU A 88 -13.73 26.55 -8.26
C GLU A 88 -13.39 27.96 -8.76
N ARG A 89 -12.13 28.20 -9.16
CA ARG A 89 -11.71 29.48 -9.76
C ARG A 89 -12.41 29.75 -11.10
N ALA A 90 -12.49 28.76 -11.98
CA ALA A 90 -13.16 28.89 -13.28
C ALA A 90 -14.66 29.20 -13.11
N ASN A 91 -15.33 28.52 -12.18
CA ASN A 91 -16.73 28.80 -11.88
C ASN A 91 -16.90 30.21 -11.30
N ALA A 92 -16.06 30.62 -10.34
CA ALA A 92 -16.13 31.96 -9.75
C ALA A 92 -15.91 33.09 -10.78
N ALA A 93 -15.02 32.88 -11.76
CA ALA A 93 -14.78 33.81 -12.86
C ALA A 93 -15.91 33.86 -13.91
N THR A 94 -16.75 32.82 -13.98
CA THR A 94 -17.88 32.75 -14.92
C THR A 94 -19.13 33.47 -14.40
N PHE A 95 -19.21 33.69 -13.08
CA PHE A 95 -20.33 34.35 -12.41
C PHE A 95 -20.02 35.79 -11.94
N GLN A 96 -18.87 36.35 -12.33
CA GLN A 96 -18.53 37.78 -12.19
C GLN A 96 -18.71 38.50 -13.53
#